data_AF-A0A7S2R8U4-F1
#
_entry.id   AF-A0A7S2R8U4-F1
#
_cell.length_a   1.000
_cell.length_b   1.000
_cell.length_c   1.000
_cell.angle_alpha   90.00
_cell.angle_beta   90.00
_cell.angle_gamma   90.00
#
_symmetry.space_group_name_H-M   'P 1'
#
loop_
_entity.id
_entity.type
_entity.pdbx_description
1 polymer ?
#
loop_
_entity_poly.entity_id
_entity_poly.type
_entity_poly.pdbx_seq_one_letter_code
_entity_poly.pdbx_strand_id
1 'polypeptide(L)'
;PPPPPPPPPSSSKPPPSHLRSAGTPPPAQRFQEAAASSTSKEHDAHRVVPPPFPLTAVPGAAPVSRNASIVACETTKGPLRVAVYDAWSPRGGQRFLELVRSKFFSSRVALFRCVKHWIVQFGISGDPALTKAWRKKGPILDDPQWLPKEKQRFKRGMISFAGGGANSRGTELFIANTDVGLGGAKHEVPFGWLIGAESFATLDAWYSGYGELQPFGGHAPAQGKMYRSGLEYLEAEFPLMDYITSCDVVWEGMVDERGLALRNTGGSSLREIKGVVTSGSDPGEAEGPEVTNQDSKLTVLLIPSPVAPNARDTRLEAIGSSWGRALRQVRNVHLRVLSSAASAPMAAGLEEGEWISPPAAVEAGENADRLLWAMRHAFDTGAHWLFVANDHTFVVPENLRCYVDRLQKSFEETVWQGHVLQEGGGRGINFVSGAAGYLMSRSAFRQLDQAIQEKRCSGTKRERSQPGLLIAKCLGETLGVVPEELGGGDVLADASTGSRLHVYGPVRLISGNVDDWWRRYREGATGGDARPLRG
;
A
#
# COMPACT_ATOMS: atom_id res chain seq x y z
N PRO A 1 43.19 13.44 40.12
CA PRO A 1 42.47 14.74 40.14
C PRO A 1 42.52 15.42 38.76
N PRO A 2 41.39 15.50 38.04
CA PRO A 2 41.31 16.24 36.77
C PRO A 2 41.32 17.77 37.03
N PRO A 3 41.75 18.59 36.05
CA PRO A 3 41.82 20.04 36.18
C PRO A 3 40.42 20.70 36.20
N PRO A 4 40.28 21.89 36.81
CA PRO A 4 38.98 22.56 36.99
C PRO A 4 38.43 23.18 35.70
N PRO A 5 37.10 23.34 35.57
CA PRO A 5 36.45 23.88 34.38
C PRO A 5 36.66 25.41 34.24
N PRO A 6 36.63 25.94 33.00
CA PRO A 6 36.76 27.38 32.75
C PRO A 6 35.51 28.18 33.17
N PRO A 7 35.67 29.48 33.50
CA PRO A 7 34.59 30.32 34.03
C PRO A 7 33.59 30.79 32.94
N PRO A 8 32.35 31.16 33.33
CA PRO A 8 31.29 31.53 32.40
C PRO A 8 31.50 32.93 31.77
N PRO A 9 31.02 33.17 30.53
CA PRO A 9 31.15 34.47 29.89
C PRO A 9 30.22 35.53 30.49
N SER A 10 30.79 36.74 30.62
CA SER A 10 30.24 37.97 31.20
C SER A 10 29.09 38.57 30.40
N SER A 11 28.17 39.20 31.13
CA SER A 11 27.04 39.98 30.67
C SER A 11 27.44 41.32 30.03
N SER A 12 26.92 41.60 28.84
CA SER A 12 26.93 42.95 28.24
C SER A 12 25.50 43.44 28.00
N LYS A 13 25.22 44.65 28.52
CA LYS A 13 23.99 45.42 28.32
C LYS A 13 23.88 45.93 26.87
N PRO A 14 22.66 46.17 26.33
CA PRO A 14 22.47 46.66 24.97
C PRO A 14 22.53 48.20 24.88
N PRO A 15 22.94 48.80 23.73
CA PRO A 15 22.75 50.21 23.42
C PRO A 15 21.46 50.46 22.59
N PRO A 16 21.03 51.72 22.41
CA PRO A 16 19.61 52.11 22.48
C PRO A 16 18.87 52.20 21.13
N SER A 17 17.55 52.33 21.31
CA SER A 17 16.48 52.51 20.33
C SER A 17 16.58 53.79 19.50
N HIS A 18 16.27 53.68 18.20
CA HIS A 18 15.81 54.80 17.38
C HIS A 18 14.38 54.54 16.90
N LEU A 19 13.48 55.40 17.37
CA LEU A 19 12.10 55.56 16.91
C LEU A 19 12.06 56.08 15.47
N ARG A 20 11.19 55.49 14.64
CA ARG A 20 10.46 56.22 13.60
C ARG A 20 9.01 55.73 13.59
N SER A 21 8.09 56.68 13.74
CA SER A 21 6.65 56.55 13.67
C SER A 21 6.14 56.71 12.23
N ALA A 22 4.94 56.16 11.99
CA ALA A 22 3.93 56.44 10.95
C ALA A 22 3.48 55.11 10.29
N GLY A 23 2.20 54.72 10.24
CA GLY A 23 0.96 55.36 10.64
C GLY A 23 -0.20 54.33 10.63
N THR A 24 -1.29 54.66 11.30
CA THR A 24 -2.55 53.89 11.39
C THR A 24 -3.44 54.16 10.16
N PRO A 25 -4.21 53.18 9.64
CA PRO A 25 -5.67 53.06 9.96
C PRO A 25 -6.22 51.60 9.82
N PRO A 26 -7.54 51.31 9.93
CA PRO A 26 -8.59 51.65 10.91
C PRO A 26 -9.21 50.35 11.56
N PRO A 27 -10.30 50.41 12.38
CA PRO A 27 -10.55 49.44 13.46
C PRO A 27 -11.37 48.20 13.07
N ALA A 28 -11.18 47.16 13.89
CA ALA A 28 -11.89 45.89 13.88
C ALA A 28 -13.42 46.02 13.96
N GLN A 29 -14.13 45.30 13.10
CA GLN A 29 -15.52 44.93 13.34
C GLN A 29 -15.58 43.57 14.01
N ARG A 30 -15.88 43.60 15.31
CA ARG A 30 -16.54 42.53 16.04
C ARG A 30 -17.89 42.23 15.39
N PHE A 31 -18.16 40.97 15.10
CA PHE A 31 -19.49 40.41 15.28
C PHE A 31 -19.39 39.25 16.27
N GLN A 32 -20.16 39.38 17.34
CA GLN A 32 -20.28 38.45 18.44
C GLN A 32 -21.09 37.22 18.06
N GLU A 33 -20.66 36.11 18.66
CA GLU A 33 -21.43 34.97 19.17
C GLU A 33 -22.96 35.08 19.07
N ALA A 34 -23.56 34.07 18.43
CA ALA A 34 -24.83 33.51 18.86
C ALA A 34 -24.54 32.07 19.34
N ALA A 35 -24.55 31.89 20.66
CA ALA A 35 -24.47 30.61 21.32
C ALA A 35 -25.88 30.01 21.52
N ALA A 36 -25.90 28.67 21.49
CA ALA A 36 -26.91 27.74 22.02
C ALA A 36 -28.20 27.46 21.21
N SER A 37 -28.26 26.27 20.61
CA SER A 37 -29.15 25.22 21.11
C SER A 37 -28.71 23.84 20.61
N SER A 38 -28.47 22.97 21.58
CA SER A 38 -27.99 21.60 21.46
C SER A 38 -29.07 20.65 20.91
N THR A 39 -28.74 19.92 19.85
CA THR A 39 -29.17 18.53 19.72
C THR A 39 -27.96 17.69 19.38
N SER A 40 -27.59 16.83 20.31
CA SER A 40 -26.54 15.84 20.22
C SER A 40 -26.82 14.89 19.04
N LYS A 41 -26.13 15.09 17.91
CA LYS A 41 -25.89 14.02 16.95
C LYS A 41 -24.58 13.36 17.32
N GLU A 42 -24.73 12.25 18.01
CA GLU A 42 -23.72 11.22 18.21
C GLU A 42 -22.92 11.04 16.91
N HIS A 43 -21.63 11.38 16.96
CA HIS A 43 -20.71 11.12 15.86
C HIS A 43 -20.59 9.60 15.72
N ASP A 44 -21.15 9.11 14.62
CA ASP A 44 -21.01 7.75 14.12
C ASP A 44 -19.51 7.39 14.09
N ALA A 45 -19.12 6.48 14.99
CA ALA A 45 -17.76 5.99 15.13
C ALA A 45 -17.36 5.35 13.79
N HIS A 46 -16.52 6.06 13.04
CA HIS A 46 -16.05 5.67 11.73
C HIS A 46 -15.53 4.22 11.74
N ARG A 47 -16.05 3.42 10.81
CA ARG A 47 -15.50 2.11 10.43
C ARG A 47 -13.99 2.25 10.17
N VAL A 48 -13.18 1.77 11.11
CA VAL A 48 -11.73 1.66 10.98
C VAL A 48 -11.42 0.50 10.03
N VAL A 49 -11.42 0.77 8.72
CA VAL A 49 -10.92 -0.18 7.71
C VAL A 49 -9.39 -0.13 7.75
N PRO A 50 -8.67 -1.27 7.90
CA PRO A 50 -7.22 -1.27 7.87
C PRO A 50 -6.72 -0.64 6.56
N PRO A 51 -5.74 0.27 6.60
CA PRO A 51 -5.31 0.94 5.41
C PRO A 51 -4.61 -0.05 4.46
N PRO A 52 -4.72 0.17 3.15
CA PRO A 52 -4.37 -0.77 2.08
C PRO A 52 -2.87 -0.81 1.76
N PHE A 53 -2.01 -0.32 2.65
CA PHE A 53 -0.57 -0.24 2.36
C PHE A 53 0.12 -1.51 2.88
N PRO A 54 0.92 -2.20 2.05
CA PRO A 54 1.89 -3.14 2.61
C PRO A 54 2.78 -2.34 3.55
N LEU A 55 2.74 -2.68 4.83
CA LEU A 55 3.70 -2.22 5.81
C LEU A 55 5.06 -2.69 5.28
N THR A 56 5.82 -1.73 4.72
CA THR A 56 7.03 -1.99 3.94
C THR A 56 7.96 -2.90 4.72
N ALA A 57 8.63 -3.82 4.02
CA ALA A 57 9.55 -4.79 4.59
C ALA A 57 10.43 -4.15 5.67
N VAL A 58 10.06 -4.46 6.91
CA VAL A 58 10.80 -4.17 8.11
C VAL A 58 12.25 -4.66 7.90
N PRO A 59 13.29 -3.84 8.16
CA PRO A 59 14.67 -4.31 8.04
C PRO A 59 14.86 -5.57 8.88
N GLY A 60 15.58 -6.56 8.35
CA GLY A 60 15.73 -7.88 8.98
C GLY A 60 16.36 -7.90 10.39
N ALA A 61 16.81 -6.75 10.91
CA ALA A 61 17.30 -6.57 12.27
C ALA A 61 16.24 -6.02 13.26
N ALA A 62 15.05 -5.64 12.79
CA ALA A 62 14.06 -5.04 13.67
C ALA A 62 13.36 -6.07 14.56
N PRO A 63 12.93 -5.69 15.78
CA PRO A 63 12.13 -6.54 16.63
C PRO A 63 10.81 -6.89 15.93
N VAL A 64 10.40 -8.15 16.08
CA VAL A 64 9.08 -8.60 15.64
C VAL A 64 8.02 -7.89 16.47
N SER A 65 7.25 -7.04 15.81
CA SER A 65 6.11 -6.34 16.39
C SER A 65 4.85 -7.15 16.15
N ARG A 66 3.97 -7.22 17.15
CA ARG A 66 2.67 -7.90 17.03
C ARG A 66 1.51 -6.92 16.94
N ASN A 67 1.74 -5.63 17.20
CA ASN A 67 0.76 -4.58 17.02
C ASN A 67 1.37 -3.36 16.35
N ALA A 68 0.60 -2.75 15.44
CA ALA A 68 0.97 -1.49 14.84
C ALA A 68 -0.19 -0.50 14.87
N SER A 69 0.16 0.78 14.81
CA SER A 69 -0.77 1.89 14.63
C SER A 69 -0.38 2.65 13.36
N ILE A 70 -1.37 3.07 12.58
CA ILE A 70 -1.13 3.90 11.39
C ILE A 70 -1.66 5.29 11.67
N VAL A 71 -0.76 6.25 11.54
CA VAL A 71 -1.02 7.67 11.69
C VAL A 71 -1.05 8.29 10.31
N ALA A 72 -2.14 8.97 9.98
CA ALA A 72 -2.24 9.82 8.79
C ALA A 72 -2.12 11.28 9.21
N CYS A 73 -1.26 12.01 8.51
CA CYS A 73 -1.01 13.43 8.74
C CYS A 73 -1.26 14.22 7.47
N GLU A 74 -1.88 15.39 7.62
CA GLU A 74 -1.97 16.39 6.56
C GLU A 74 -0.76 17.32 6.64
N THR A 75 -0.19 17.67 5.49
CA THR A 75 0.94 18.60 5.39
C THR A 75 0.75 19.59 4.25
N THR A 76 1.54 20.66 4.24
CA THR A 76 1.52 21.66 3.16
C THR A 76 2.00 21.12 1.80
N LYS A 77 2.60 19.92 1.75
CA LYS A 77 3.10 19.27 0.53
C LYS A 77 2.40 17.97 0.16
N GLY A 78 1.32 17.62 0.88
CA GLY A 78 0.56 16.40 0.64
C GLY A 78 0.43 15.52 1.89
N PRO A 79 -0.19 14.33 1.76
CA PRO A 79 -0.43 13.44 2.88
C PRO A 79 0.85 12.72 3.30
N LEU A 80 1.01 12.53 4.61
CA LEU A 80 2.09 11.77 5.21
C LEU A 80 1.51 10.67 6.09
N ARG A 81 1.82 9.40 5.80
CA ARG A 81 1.39 8.25 6.61
C ARG A 81 2.58 7.57 7.26
N VAL A 82 2.42 7.25 8.54
CA VAL A 82 3.46 6.63 9.38
C VAL A 82 2.89 5.37 10.02
N ALA A 83 3.58 4.25 9.83
CA ALA A 83 3.36 3.04 10.61
C ALA A 83 4.23 3.07 11.87
N VAL A 84 3.59 2.91 13.02
CA VAL A 84 4.23 2.85 14.34
C VAL A 84 4.19 1.42 14.83
N TYR A 85 5.34 0.84 15.14
CA TYR A 85 5.46 -0.55 15.58
C TYR A 85 5.75 -0.61 17.07
N ASP A 86 4.91 -1.31 17.83
CA ASP A 86 4.97 -1.34 19.30
C ASP A 86 6.32 -1.83 19.84
N ALA A 87 6.93 -2.81 19.17
CA ALA A 87 8.17 -3.44 19.60
C ALA A 87 9.44 -2.66 19.22
N TRP A 88 9.38 -1.75 18.25
CA TRP A 88 10.56 -1.05 17.75
C TRP A 88 11.10 -0.04 18.76
N SER A 89 10.23 0.72 19.40
CA SER A 89 10.62 1.73 20.38
C SER A 89 9.41 1.94 21.29
N PRO A 90 9.13 1.00 22.22
CA PRO A 90 7.87 0.98 22.96
C PRO A 90 7.52 2.30 23.64
N ARG A 91 8.50 2.98 24.23
CA ARG A 91 8.29 4.28 24.88
C ARG A 91 8.18 5.40 23.85
N GLY A 92 9.02 5.38 22.81
CA GLY A 92 9.01 6.34 21.72
C GLY A 92 7.70 6.34 20.95
N GLY A 93 7.26 5.17 20.48
CA GLY A 93 5.99 4.99 19.76
C GLY A 93 4.79 5.44 20.60
N GLN A 94 4.73 5.07 21.88
CA GLN A 94 3.67 5.55 22.77
C GLN A 94 3.67 7.08 22.93
N ARG A 95 4.84 7.70 23.10
CA ARG A 95 4.95 9.17 23.16
C ARG A 95 4.48 9.83 21.87
N PHE A 96 4.83 9.28 20.72
CA PHE A 96 4.38 9.79 19.43
C PHE A 96 2.85 9.68 19.30
N LEU A 97 2.27 8.53 19.60
CA LEU A 97 0.81 8.35 19.58
C LEU A 97 0.09 9.25 20.59
N GLU A 98 0.72 9.54 21.73
CA GLU A 98 0.21 10.51 22.69
C GLU A 98 0.15 11.93 22.12
N LEU A 99 1.20 12.37 21.39
CA LEU A 99 1.21 13.65 20.68
C LEU A 99 0.11 13.71 19.61
N VAL A 100 -0.06 12.63 18.85
CA VAL A 100 -1.13 12.54 17.83
C VAL A 100 -2.51 12.67 18.48
N ARG A 101 -2.79 11.85 19.50
CA ARG A 101 -4.09 11.83 20.20
C ARG A 101 -4.39 13.13 20.94
N SER A 102 -3.38 13.85 21.41
CA SER A 102 -3.56 15.16 22.04
C SER A 102 -3.78 16.30 21.03
N LYS A 103 -3.90 15.99 19.73
CA LYS A 103 -3.97 16.97 18.64
C LYS A 103 -2.77 17.93 18.62
N PHE A 104 -1.59 17.47 19.05
CA PHE A 104 -0.37 18.29 19.06
C PHE A 104 -0.03 18.84 17.67
N PHE A 105 -0.19 18.01 16.65
CA PHE A 105 0.10 18.35 15.26
C PHE A 105 -0.90 19.34 14.63
N SER A 106 -2.08 19.53 15.25
CA SER A 106 -3.05 20.57 14.84
C SER A 106 -2.58 22.00 15.13
N SER A 107 -1.47 22.17 15.86
CA SER A 107 -0.85 23.46 16.12
C SER A 107 -0.06 24.04 14.94
N ARG A 108 -0.08 23.39 13.77
CA ARG A 108 0.81 23.64 12.61
C ARG A 108 2.28 23.51 13.01
N VAL A 109 2.74 22.27 13.11
CA VAL A 109 4.12 21.93 13.48
C VAL A 109 5.04 22.16 12.29
N ALA A 110 6.04 23.02 12.45
CA ALA A 110 6.97 23.37 11.38
C ALA A 110 8.01 22.27 11.12
N LEU A 111 8.31 22.05 9.84
CA LEU A 111 9.41 21.20 9.36
C LEU A 111 10.72 22.00 9.35
N PHE A 112 11.13 22.43 10.54
CA PHE A 112 12.08 23.52 10.71
C PHE A 112 13.52 23.23 10.27
N ARG A 113 13.93 21.97 10.12
CA ARG A 113 15.27 21.60 9.66
C ARG A 113 15.16 20.50 8.60
N CYS A 114 15.16 20.92 7.34
CA CYS A 114 15.08 20.05 6.17
C CYS A 114 16.41 20.06 5.43
N VAL A 115 17.19 18.99 5.55
CA VAL A 115 18.51 18.84 4.89
C VAL A 115 18.42 17.73 3.85
N LYS A 116 18.64 18.06 2.57
CA LYS A 116 18.62 17.09 1.47
C LYS A 116 19.64 15.97 1.71
N HIS A 117 19.25 14.74 1.37
CA HIS A 117 20.07 13.55 1.56
C HIS A 117 20.54 13.35 3.00
N TRP A 118 19.71 13.78 3.96
CA TRP A 118 19.91 13.50 5.36
C TRP A 118 18.57 13.33 6.10
N ILE A 119 18.04 14.39 6.71
CA ILE A 119 16.84 14.32 7.54
C ILE A 119 15.90 15.50 7.33
N VAL A 120 14.67 15.31 7.78
CA VAL A 120 13.70 16.37 8.04
C VAL A 120 13.30 16.28 9.50
N GLN A 121 13.58 17.33 10.27
CA GLN A 121 13.30 17.43 11.69
C GLN A 121 12.18 18.44 11.97
N PHE A 122 11.30 18.05 12.91
CA PHE A 122 10.08 18.77 13.30
C PHE A 122 9.72 18.45 14.75
N GLY A 123 8.54 18.87 15.21
CA GLY A 123 8.01 18.52 16.54
C GLY A 123 8.08 19.64 17.58
N ILE A 124 8.14 20.89 17.13
CA ILE A 124 7.87 22.08 17.95
C ILE A 124 6.49 22.60 17.56
N SER A 125 5.60 22.74 18.54
CA SER A 125 4.24 23.22 18.31
C SER A 125 4.26 24.67 17.84
N GLY A 126 3.41 24.98 16.86
CA GLY A 126 3.20 26.36 16.41
C GLY A 126 2.57 27.26 17.48
N ASP A 127 1.94 26.66 18.50
CA ASP A 127 1.52 27.32 19.74
C ASP A 127 2.62 27.22 20.84
N PRO A 128 3.19 28.34 21.30
CA PRO A 128 4.15 28.38 22.41
C PRO A 128 3.60 27.85 23.73
N ALA A 129 2.31 28.03 24.03
CA ALA A 129 1.70 27.56 25.27
C ALA A 129 1.68 26.03 25.32
N LEU A 130 1.28 25.39 24.21
CA LEU A 130 1.34 23.94 24.06
C LEU A 130 2.79 23.43 24.13
N THR A 131 3.74 24.10 23.49
CA THR A 131 5.18 23.78 23.62
C THR A 131 5.62 23.81 25.09
N LYS A 132 5.26 24.86 25.84
CA LYS A 132 5.59 24.98 27.27
C LYS A 132 4.96 23.85 28.10
N ALA A 133 3.71 23.47 27.82
CA ALA A 133 3.03 22.38 28.51
C ALA A 133 3.75 21.04 28.31
N TRP A 134 4.13 20.71 27.07
CA TRP A 134 4.87 19.48 26.77
C TRP A 134 6.29 19.48 27.33
N ARG A 135 6.99 20.62 27.32
CA ARG A 135 8.30 20.74 27.99
C ARG A 135 8.19 20.54 29.50
N LYS A 136 7.13 21.04 30.14
CA LYS A 136 6.87 20.82 31.57
C LYS A 136 6.60 19.34 31.89
N LYS A 137 5.97 18.61 30.97
CA LYS A 137 5.74 17.16 31.09
C LYS A 137 7.03 16.35 31.12
N GLY A 138 8.10 16.87 30.53
CA GLY A 138 9.44 16.28 30.59
C GLY A 138 9.69 15.19 29.54
N PRO A 139 10.97 14.78 29.37
CA PRO A 139 11.38 13.79 28.40
C PRO A 139 11.00 12.36 28.83
N ILE A 140 11.06 11.42 27.90
CA ILE A 140 10.94 9.97 28.17
C ILE A 140 12.32 9.30 28.23
N LEU A 141 12.40 8.22 29.00
CA LEU A 141 13.57 7.32 29.03
C LEU A 141 13.80 6.67 27.67
N ASP A 142 15.03 6.34 27.31
CA ASP A 142 15.42 5.68 26.05
C ASP A 142 14.83 4.26 25.89
N ASP A 143 14.70 3.79 24.63
CA ASP A 143 14.27 2.43 24.30
C ASP A 143 15.49 1.52 24.02
N PRO A 144 15.33 0.18 24.11
CA PRO A 144 16.38 -0.76 23.71
C PRO A 144 16.81 -0.55 22.26
N GLN A 145 18.12 -0.47 22.03
CA GLN A 145 18.69 -0.33 20.69
C GLN A 145 18.63 -1.65 19.94
N TRP A 146 17.96 -1.67 18.79
CA TRP A 146 17.86 -2.83 17.90
C TRP A 146 18.52 -2.61 16.53
N LEU A 147 18.88 -1.37 16.18
CA LEU A 147 19.53 -1.11 14.90
C LEU A 147 20.90 -1.81 14.82
N PRO A 148 21.25 -2.35 13.64
CA PRO A 148 22.55 -3.00 13.45
C PRO A 148 23.68 -1.98 13.60
N LYS A 149 24.89 -2.46 13.91
CA LYS A 149 26.08 -1.60 14.09
C LYS A 149 26.70 -1.12 12.76
N GLU A 150 26.03 -1.31 11.64
CA GLU A 150 26.49 -0.95 10.31
C GLU A 150 26.57 0.57 10.10
N LYS A 151 27.30 0.96 9.05
CA LYS A 151 27.24 2.32 8.49
C LYS A 151 25.91 2.46 7.75
N GLN A 152 25.29 3.64 7.82
CA GLN A 152 23.98 3.90 7.21
C GLN A 152 22.86 2.95 7.67
N ARG A 153 22.81 2.68 8.99
CA ARG A 153 21.80 1.80 9.62
C ARG A 153 20.40 2.41 9.66
N PHE A 154 20.29 3.74 9.65
CA PHE A 154 19.01 4.44 9.71
C PHE A 154 18.55 4.74 8.29
N LYS A 155 17.50 4.03 7.88
CA LYS A 155 17.06 3.95 6.49
C LYS A 155 16.09 5.06 6.13
N ARG A 156 16.03 5.39 4.84
CA ARG A 156 15.05 6.34 4.31
C ARG A 156 13.63 5.97 4.75
N GLY A 157 12.89 6.95 5.26
CA GLY A 157 11.51 6.77 5.74
C GLY A 157 11.39 6.32 7.19
N MET A 158 12.49 5.90 7.86
CA MET A 158 12.45 5.69 9.31
C MET A 158 12.19 7.01 10.03
N ILE A 159 11.39 6.94 11.10
CA ILE A 159 11.08 8.07 11.98
C ILE A 159 11.56 7.79 13.41
N SER A 160 12.16 8.79 14.05
CA SER A 160 12.68 8.70 15.41
C SER A 160 12.64 10.04 16.14
N PHE A 161 13.00 10.04 17.42
CA PHE A 161 13.12 11.25 18.22
C PHE A 161 14.48 11.91 18.04
N ALA A 162 14.48 13.23 17.92
CA ALA A 162 15.68 14.02 18.19
C ALA A 162 15.94 14.08 19.71
N GLY A 163 17.17 14.40 20.10
CA GLY A 163 17.53 14.48 21.51
C GLY A 163 18.87 15.15 21.77
N GLY A 164 19.10 15.50 23.02
CA GLY A 164 20.35 16.07 23.53
C GLY A 164 21.24 15.06 24.25
N GLY A 165 20.98 13.76 24.10
CA GLY A 165 21.69 12.69 24.81
C GLY A 165 20.75 11.61 25.36
N ALA A 166 21.20 10.87 26.36
CA ALA A 166 20.39 9.81 26.97
C ALA A 166 19.16 10.40 27.67
N ASN A 167 18.01 9.71 27.57
CA ASN A 167 16.74 10.03 28.23
C ASN A 167 16.25 11.46 27.96
N SER A 168 16.44 11.94 26.73
CA SER A 168 16.17 13.34 26.35
C SER A 168 15.05 13.50 25.32
N ARG A 169 14.36 12.40 24.99
CA ARG A 169 13.32 12.37 23.95
C ARG A 169 12.08 13.12 24.44
N GLY A 170 11.73 14.22 23.78
CA GLY A 170 10.61 15.10 24.11
C GLY A 170 9.48 15.01 23.10
N THR A 171 9.33 16.07 22.30
CA THR A 171 8.36 16.16 21.20
C THR A 171 8.99 16.27 19.82
N GLU A 172 10.31 16.48 19.77
CA GLU A 172 11.02 16.68 18.52
C GLU A 172 11.38 15.36 17.86
N LEU A 173 11.12 15.29 16.57
CA LEU A 173 11.13 14.09 15.75
C LEU A 173 11.93 14.37 14.48
N PHE A 174 12.44 13.32 13.85
CA PHE A 174 13.01 13.43 12.51
C PHE A 174 12.67 12.21 11.67
N ILE A 175 12.57 12.43 10.36
CA ILE A 175 12.45 11.40 9.33
C ILE A 175 13.70 11.46 8.45
N ALA A 176 14.28 10.30 8.14
CA ALA A 176 15.38 10.24 7.19
C ALA A 176 14.87 10.31 5.74
N ASN A 177 15.41 11.23 4.94
CA ASN A 177 15.08 11.34 3.51
C ASN A 177 16.08 10.60 2.61
N THR A 178 17.05 9.91 3.19
CA THR A 178 17.90 8.92 2.52
C THR A 178 18.44 7.95 3.57
N ASP A 179 19.29 7.02 3.16
CA ASP A 179 20.05 6.18 4.10
C ASP A 179 21.15 6.98 4.77
N VAL A 180 21.09 7.10 6.10
CA VAL A 180 21.94 8.00 6.88
C VAL A 180 22.68 7.29 8.01
N GLY A 181 23.86 7.80 8.34
CA GLY A 181 24.67 7.32 9.46
C GLY A 181 24.16 7.71 10.85
N LEU A 182 22.83 7.84 11.04
CA LEU A 182 22.19 8.07 12.33
C LEU A 182 21.71 6.75 12.95
N GLY A 183 21.03 6.81 14.09
CA GLY A 183 20.51 5.64 14.80
C GLY A 183 21.55 4.99 15.71
N GLY A 184 22.66 5.68 15.97
CA GLY A 184 23.71 5.23 16.88
C GLY A 184 23.49 5.71 18.30
N ALA A 185 22.85 6.87 18.48
CA ALA A 185 22.58 7.41 19.80
C ALA A 185 21.37 6.74 20.46
N LYS A 186 21.36 6.70 21.80
CA LYS A 186 20.31 6.02 22.58
C LYS A 186 18.90 6.61 22.35
N HIS A 187 18.82 7.89 22.04
CA HIS A 187 17.55 8.58 21.79
C HIS A 187 17.05 8.42 20.35
N GLU A 188 17.87 7.86 19.44
CA GLU A 188 17.56 7.78 18.00
C GLU A 188 16.93 6.44 17.59
N VAL A 189 16.54 5.58 18.53
CA VAL A 189 15.88 4.30 18.22
C VAL A 189 14.54 4.55 17.49
N PRO A 190 14.40 4.16 16.22
CA PRO A 190 13.20 4.47 15.44
C PRO A 190 12.00 3.71 15.97
N PHE A 191 10.85 4.39 15.98
CA PHE A 191 9.57 3.82 16.43
C PHE A 191 8.64 3.45 15.28
N GLY A 192 8.99 3.86 14.06
CA GLY A 192 8.11 3.69 12.92
C GLY A 192 8.78 3.96 11.59
N TRP A 193 7.97 3.90 10.55
CA TRP A 193 8.39 4.07 9.17
C TRP A 193 7.27 4.69 8.31
N LEU A 194 7.62 5.53 7.35
CA LEU A 194 6.71 6.13 6.38
C LEU A 194 6.12 5.11 5.39
N ILE A 195 4.80 5.09 5.22
CA ILE A 195 4.14 4.12 4.33
C ILE A 195 3.43 4.80 3.17
N GLY A 196 3.40 4.11 2.02
CA GLY A 196 2.74 4.60 0.81
C GLY A 196 3.57 5.58 -0.01
N ALA A 197 3.46 5.47 -1.33
CA ALA A 197 4.22 6.30 -2.27
C ALA A 197 3.96 7.81 -2.09
N GLU A 198 2.72 8.19 -1.80
CA GLU A 198 2.34 9.59 -1.55
C GLU A 198 3.10 10.20 -0.36
N SER A 199 3.36 9.42 0.70
CA SER A 199 4.14 9.87 1.85
C SER A 199 5.60 10.12 1.49
N PHE A 200 6.18 9.28 0.61
CA PHE A 200 7.54 9.47 0.13
C PHE A 200 7.65 10.63 -0.86
N ALA A 201 6.66 10.82 -1.74
CA ALA A 201 6.58 12.00 -2.61
C ALA A 201 6.48 13.29 -1.78
N THR A 202 5.66 13.27 -0.72
CA THR A 202 5.54 14.38 0.24
C THR A 202 6.86 14.65 0.95
N LEU A 203 7.57 13.61 1.41
CA LEU A 203 8.90 13.72 2.04
C LEU A 203 9.92 14.39 1.10
N ASP A 204 9.87 14.10 -0.20
CA ASP A 204 10.78 14.68 -1.21
C ASP A 204 10.41 16.11 -1.61
N ALA A 205 9.15 16.51 -1.41
CA ALA A 205 8.63 17.80 -1.84
C ALA A 205 8.82 18.93 -0.82
N TRP A 206 9.23 18.62 0.42
CA TRP A 206 9.42 19.62 1.47
C TRP A 206 10.54 20.63 1.16
N TYR A 207 10.29 21.89 1.48
CA TYR A 207 11.20 23.00 1.23
C TYR A 207 12.46 22.89 2.09
N SER A 208 13.60 22.66 1.45
CA SER A 208 14.90 22.51 2.10
C SER A 208 15.78 23.76 2.05
N GLY A 209 15.26 24.91 1.60
CA GLY A 209 16.09 26.09 1.31
C GLY A 209 16.70 26.76 2.55
N TYR A 210 16.08 26.57 3.73
CA TYR A 210 16.68 27.01 5.00
C TYR A 210 17.74 26.04 5.53
N GLY A 211 17.67 24.77 5.12
CA GLY A 211 18.70 23.78 5.37
C GLY A 211 18.94 23.46 6.85
N GLU A 212 20.20 23.58 7.24
CA GLU A 212 20.74 23.17 8.53
C GLU A 212 20.53 24.24 9.63
N LEU A 213 20.58 23.84 10.91
CA LEU A 213 20.55 24.73 12.07
C LEU A 213 21.74 25.69 12.08
N GLN A 214 21.49 26.90 12.55
CA GLN A 214 22.49 27.98 12.64
C GLN A 214 23.80 27.57 13.34
N PRO A 215 23.80 26.79 14.45
CA PRO A 215 25.04 26.33 15.08
C PRO A 215 25.93 25.46 14.19
N PHE A 216 25.37 24.88 13.11
CA PHE A 216 26.09 24.07 12.13
C PHE A 216 26.22 24.78 10.78
N GLY A 217 26.06 26.11 10.75
CA GLY A 217 26.29 26.95 9.57
C GLY A 217 25.14 27.02 8.57
N GLY A 218 23.94 26.56 8.93
CA GLY A 218 22.75 26.71 8.07
C GLY A 218 21.84 27.88 8.46
N HIS A 219 20.69 27.97 7.79
CA HIS A 219 19.74 29.07 7.91
C HIS A 219 18.39 28.65 8.51
N ALA A 220 18.29 27.47 9.12
CA ALA A 220 17.05 27.03 9.76
C ALA A 220 16.66 27.94 10.94
N PRO A 221 15.35 27.99 11.30
CA PRO A 221 14.87 28.81 12.40
C PRO A 221 15.54 28.47 13.73
N ALA A 222 15.78 29.49 14.54
CA ALA A 222 16.34 29.30 15.88
C ALA A 222 15.30 28.64 16.79
N GLN A 223 15.57 27.42 17.26
CA GLN A 223 14.65 26.65 18.10
C GLN A 223 14.22 27.40 19.36
N GLY A 224 15.13 28.14 19.99
CA GLY A 224 14.83 29.00 21.12
C GLY A 224 13.73 30.05 20.84
N LYS A 225 13.71 30.64 19.63
CA LYS A 225 12.66 31.56 19.20
C LYS A 225 11.37 30.81 18.90
N MET A 226 11.43 29.65 18.24
CA MET A 226 10.25 28.80 18.01
C MET A 226 9.54 28.42 19.32
N TYR A 227 10.28 28.05 20.37
CA TYR A 227 9.67 27.72 21.66
C TYR A 227 8.94 28.89 22.33
N ARG A 228 9.36 30.14 22.06
CA ARG A 228 8.80 31.34 22.71
C ARG A 228 7.70 32.00 21.89
N SER A 229 7.83 32.00 20.57
CA SER A 229 7.01 32.81 19.67
C SER A 229 6.26 31.98 18.62
N GLY A 230 6.58 30.69 18.45
CA GLY A 230 5.80 29.78 17.60
C GLY A 230 5.62 30.27 16.17
N LEU A 231 4.39 30.22 15.66
CA LEU A 231 4.04 30.63 14.30
C LEU A 231 4.34 32.10 14.01
N GLU A 232 4.17 33.02 14.97
CA GLU A 232 4.42 34.45 14.75
C GLU A 232 5.85 34.70 14.25
N TYR A 233 6.83 34.01 14.85
CA TYR A 233 8.22 34.08 14.43
C TYR A 233 8.45 33.42 13.06
N LEU A 234 7.82 32.27 12.82
CA LEU A 234 8.03 31.50 11.60
C LEU A 234 7.41 32.17 10.37
N GLU A 235 6.21 32.75 10.50
CA GLU A 235 5.54 33.42 9.39
C GLU A 235 6.24 34.73 9.00
N ALA A 236 6.83 35.43 9.98
CA ALA A 236 7.56 36.67 9.73
C ALA A 236 8.94 36.43 9.07
N GLU A 237 9.70 35.45 9.54
CA GLU A 237 11.11 35.25 9.12
C GLU A 237 11.30 34.07 8.15
N PHE A 238 10.32 33.16 8.02
CA PHE A 238 10.42 31.91 7.24
C PHE A 238 9.16 31.61 6.39
N PRO A 239 8.76 32.49 5.45
CA PRO A 239 7.49 32.38 4.73
C PRO A 239 7.34 31.12 3.85
N LEU A 240 8.46 30.52 3.43
CA LEU A 240 8.49 29.26 2.65
C LEU A 240 8.48 27.98 3.52
N MET A 241 8.27 28.10 4.83
CA MET A 241 8.27 26.95 5.74
C MET A 241 7.10 26.01 5.44
N ASP A 242 7.39 24.71 5.42
CA ASP A 242 6.37 23.67 5.33
C ASP A 242 5.94 23.17 6.73
N TYR A 243 4.70 22.71 6.83
CA TYR A 243 4.08 22.36 8.10
C TYR A 243 3.35 21.02 8.02
N ILE A 244 3.37 20.29 9.14
CA ILE A 244 2.36 19.29 9.46
C ILE A 244 1.19 20.02 10.10
N THR A 245 0.00 19.90 9.52
CA THR A 245 -1.19 20.66 9.93
C THR A 245 -2.17 19.86 10.78
N SER A 246 -2.13 18.54 10.68
CA SER A 246 -2.88 17.63 11.56
C SER A 246 -2.28 16.23 11.47
N CYS A 247 -2.54 15.41 12.49
CA CYS A 247 -2.30 13.98 12.45
C CYS A 247 -3.39 13.27 13.23
N ASP A 248 -3.81 12.11 12.74
CA ASP A 248 -4.81 11.25 13.36
C ASP A 248 -4.41 9.79 13.28
N VAL A 249 -4.71 9.03 14.33
CA VAL A 249 -4.59 7.58 14.32
C VAL A 249 -5.78 7.04 13.51
N VAL A 250 -5.50 6.54 12.31
CA VAL A 250 -6.54 6.06 11.38
C VAL A 250 -6.73 4.55 11.43
N TRP A 251 -5.79 3.83 12.08
CA TRP A 251 -5.91 2.40 12.32
C TRP A 251 -5.00 1.96 13.45
N GLU A 252 -5.45 0.96 14.22
CA GLU A 252 -4.65 0.21 15.19
C GLU A 252 -5.06 -1.25 15.14
N GLY A 253 -4.09 -2.15 15.21
CA GLY A 253 -4.40 -3.57 15.20
C GLY A 253 -3.19 -4.47 15.30
N MET A 254 -3.48 -5.77 15.39
CA MET A 254 -2.44 -6.79 15.38
C MET A 254 -1.77 -6.82 14.00
N VAL A 255 -0.50 -7.20 13.96
CA VAL A 255 0.27 -7.43 12.75
C VAL A 255 1.00 -8.76 12.80
N ASP A 256 1.20 -9.40 11.65
CA ASP A 256 2.01 -10.61 11.53
C ASP A 256 3.51 -10.28 11.65
N GLU A 257 4.37 -11.31 11.60
CA GLU A 257 5.82 -11.14 11.75
C GLU A 257 6.47 -10.25 10.67
N ARG A 258 5.76 -9.99 9.57
CA ARG A 258 6.18 -9.10 8.46
C ARG A 258 5.62 -7.69 8.63
N GLY A 259 4.86 -7.44 9.68
CA GLY A 259 4.16 -6.19 9.93
C GLY A 259 2.82 -6.09 9.21
N LEU A 260 2.22 -7.13 8.64
CA LEU A 260 0.92 -7.00 7.96
C LEU A 260 -0.26 -7.10 8.93
N ALA A 261 -1.25 -6.21 8.79
CA ALA A 261 -2.45 -6.18 9.65
C ALA A 261 -3.18 -7.55 9.71
N LEU A 262 -3.27 -8.11 10.91
CA LEU A 262 -4.07 -9.29 11.24
C LEU A 262 -5.51 -8.84 11.59
N ARG A 263 -6.53 -9.52 11.06
CA ARG A 263 -7.91 -9.26 11.46
C ARG A 263 -8.15 -9.75 12.90
N ASN A 264 -8.73 -8.88 13.73
CA ASN A 264 -9.16 -9.22 15.08
C ASN A 264 -10.36 -10.18 15.00
N THR A 265 -10.13 -11.49 15.17
CA THR A 265 -11.19 -12.48 15.34
C THR A 265 -11.64 -12.49 16.81
N GLY A 266 -12.31 -11.42 17.24
CA GLY A 266 -12.86 -11.28 18.59
C GLY A 266 -14.38 -11.19 18.54
N GLY A 267 -15.06 -12.23 19.02
CA GLY A 267 -16.51 -12.39 18.87
C GLY A 267 -17.37 -11.38 19.61
N SER A 268 -18.47 -10.99 18.97
CA SER A 268 -19.77 -10.97 19.61
C SER A 268 -20.84 -11.16 18.53
N SER A 269 -21.69 -12.15 18.74
CA SER A 269 -22.90 -12.42 17.97
C SER A 269 -23.78 -11.17 17.90
N LEU A 270 -23.93 -10.59 16.71
CA LEU A 270 -25.03 -9.65 16.44
C LEU A 270 -26.24 -10.49 16.00
N ARG A 271 -27.13 -10.67 16.98
CA ARG A 271 -28.49 -11.18 16.80
C ARG A 271 -29.22 -10.36 15.74
N GLU A 272 -29.96 -11.05 14.88
CA GLU A 272 -30.99 -10.46 14.02
C GLU A 272 -31.90 -9.54 14.83
N ILE A 273 -31.97 -8.27 14.44
CA ILE A 273 -33.10 -7.41 14.79
C ILE A 273 -33.96 -7.30 13.53
N LYS A 274 -35.05 -8.06 13.51
CA LYS A 274 -36.16 -7.89 12.58
C LYS A 274 -36.91 -6.60 12.89
N GLY A 275 -37.14 -5.82 11.84
CA GLY A 275 -38.38 -5.06 11.63
C GLY A 275 -38.41 -3.63 12.16
N VAL A 276 -38.32 -2.67 11.24
CA VAL A 276 -39.20 -1.49 11.26
C VAL A 276 -39.64 -1.22 9.82
N VAL A 277 -40.93 -1.43 9.59
CA VAL A 277 -41.68 -1.02 8.41
C VAL A 277 -41.87 0.50 8.50
N THR A 278 -41.54 1.24 7.45
CA THR A 278 -42.24 2.50 7.16
C THR A 278 -42.55 2.56 5.67
N SER A 279 -43.84 2.74 5.40
CA SER A 279 -44.50 2.84 4.10
C SER A 279 -44.55 4.28 3.62
N GLY A 280 -44.37 4.51 2.31
CA GLY A 280 -44.70 5.77 1.63
C GLY A 280 -44.30 5.75 0.15
N SER A 281 -45.31 5.53 -0.71
CA SER A 281 -45.39 5.57 -2.20
C SER A 281 -44.79 6.85 -2.83
N ASP A 282 -44.29 6.97 -4.07
CA ASP A 282 -44.53 6.33 -5.39
C ASP A 282 -43.44 6.87 -6.40
N PRO A 283 -43.43 6.59 -7.74
CA PRO A 283 -42.85 5.42 -8.42
C PRO A 283 -41.69 5.74 -9.42
N GLY A 284 -40.92 4.71 -9.78
CA GLY A 284 -40.38 4.58 -11.14
C GLY A 284 -38.94 4.97 -11.42
N GLU A 285 -37.98 4.16 -10.95
CA GLU A 285 -36.79 3.78 -11.74
C GLU A 285 -36.21 2.51 -11.11
N ALA A 286 -36.24 1.41 -11.86
CA ALA A 286 -35.71 0.13 -11.42
C ALA A 286 -34.18 0.13 -11.59
N GLU A 287 -33.47 0.80 -10.68
CA GLU A 287 -32.08 0.46 -10.43
C GLU A 287 -32.06 -0.68 -9.41
N GLY A 288 -31.74 -1.89 -9.90
CA GLY A 288 -31.37 -2.99 -9.03
C GLY A 288 -30.17 -2.58 -8.15
N PRO A 289 -29.95 -3.24 -7.01
CA PRO A 289 -28.92 -2.83 -6.06
C PRO A 289 -27.57 -2.75 -6.79
N GLU A 290 -26.96 -1.57 -6.76
CA GLU A 290 -25.65 -1.31 -7.36
C GLU A 290 -24.61 -2.22 -6.67
N VAL A 291 -24.28 -3.35 -7.31
CA VAL A 291 -23.30 -4.30 -6.78
C VAL A 291 -21.92 -3.68 -6.95
N THR A 292 -21.41 -3.10 -5.88
CA THR A 292 -20.04 -2.58 -5.87
C THR A 292 -19.03 -3.71 -6.09
N ASN A 293 -17.86 -3.41 -6.68
CA ASN A 293 -16.83 -4.43 -6.85
C ASN A 293 -16.42 -5.09 -5.52
N GLN A 294 -16.59 -4.41 -4.37
CA GLN A 294 -16.36 -4.94 -3.02
C GLN A 294 -17.28 -6.11 -2.63
N ASP A 295 -18.42 -6.26 -3.29
CA ASP A 295 -19.37 -7.37 -3.09
C ASP A 295 -19.31 -8.40 -4.21
N SER A 296 -18.55 -8.15 -5.27
CA SER A 296 -18.38 -9.07 -6.40
C SER A 296 -17.73 -10.40 -5.97
N LYS A 297 -18.07 -11.49 -6.66
CA LYS A 297 -17.46 -12.82 -6.48
C LYS A 297 -16.27 -12.98 -7.43
N LEU A 298 -15.08 -13.17 -6.89
CA LEU A 298 -13.86 -13.47 -7.66
C LEU A 298 -13.56 -14.97 -7.57
N THR A 299 -13.32 -15.61 -8.70
CA THR A 299 -12.79 -16.98 -8.74
C THR A 299 -11.36 -16.96 -9.25
N VAL A 300 -10.45 -17.56 -8.50
CA VAL A 300 -9.10 -17.90 -8.97
C VAL A 300 -9.16 -19.30 -9.56
N LEU A 301 -8.99 -19.39 -10.87
CA LEU A 301 -8.97 -20.63 -11.62
C LEU A 301 -7.52 -21.05 -11.88
N LEU A 302 -7.11 -22.13 -11.21
CA LEU A 302 -5.80 -22.75 -11.36
C LEU A 302 -5.79 -23.82 -12.43
N ILE A 303 -4.81 -23.71 -13.32
CA ILE A 303 -4.53 -24.67 -14.38
C ILE A 303 -3.19 -25.36 -14.07
N PRO A 304 -3.18 -26.67 -13.80
CA PRO A 304 -1.94 -27.41 -13.66
C PRO A 304 -1.10 -27.34 -14.94
N SER A 305 0.12 -26.85 -14.83
CA SER A 305 0.98 -26.65 -15.99
C SER A 305 1.51 -27.96 -16.54
N PRO A 306 1.69 -28.07 -17.88
CA PRO A 306 2.47 -29.15 -18.48
C PRO A 306 3.98 -29.03 -18.18
N VAL A 307 4.45 -27.88 -17.69
CA VAL A 307 5.86 -27.64 -17.37
C VAL A 307 6.23 -28.40 -16.08
N ALA A 308 7.34 -29.15 -16.14
CA ALA A 308 7.86 -29.96 -15.03
C ALA A 308 6.74 -30.74 -14.30
N PRO A 309 6.08 -31.71 -14.99
CA PRO A 309 4.89 -32.38 -14.48
C PRO A 309 5.16 -33.16 -13.19
N ASN A 310 6.37 -33.69 -13.01
CA ASN A 310 6.78 -34.41 -11.81
C ASN A 310 6.81 -33.54 -10.54
N ALA A 311 6.88 -32.21 -10.70
CA ALA A 311 6.86 -31.26 -9.57
C ALA A 311 5.47 -30.66 -9.32
N ARG A 312 4.44 -31.07 -10.09
CA ARG A 312 3.09 -30.52 -10.02
C ARG A 312 2.47 -30.72 -8.64
N ASP A 313 2.53 -31.93 -8.10
CA ASP A 313 1.88 -32.23 -6.82
C ASP A 313 2.47 -31.40 -5.68
N THR A 314 3.80 -31.27 -5.67
CA THR A 314 4.51 -30.39 -4.72
C THR A 314 4.10 -28.93 -4.88
N ARG A 315 3.92 -28.44 -6.12
CA ARG A 315 3.45 -27.06 -6.34
C ARG A 315 2.02 -26.89 -5.83
N LEU A 316 1.12 -27.81 -6.13
CA LEU A 316 -0.28 -27.74 -5.69
C LEU A 316 -0.41 -27.83 -4.16
N GLU A 317 0.40 -28.66 -3.49
CA GLU A 317 0.50 -28.71 -2.03
C GLU A 317 1.03 -27.39 -1.46
N ALA A 318 2.08 -26.83 -2.06
CA ALA A 318 2.60 -25.52 -1.67
C ALA A 318 1.54 -24.41 -1.85
N ILE A 319 0.77 -24.46 -2.93
CA ILE A 319 -0.35 -23.54 -3.17
C ILE A 319 -1.43 -23.72 -2.10
N GLY A 320 -1.92 -24.94 -1.87
CA GLY A 320 -2.96 -25.22 -0.90
C GLY A 320 -2.58 -24.77 0.52
N SER A 321 -1.33 -25.03 0.92
CA SER A 321 -0.80 -24.62 2.22
C SER A 321 -0.47 -23.13 2.34
N SER A 322 -0.27 -22.41 1.23
CA SER A 322 0.05 -20.97 1.22
C SER A 322 -1.15 -20.11 0.82
N TRP A 323 -1.20 -19.66 -0.43
CA TRP A 323 -2.22 -18.72 -0.89
C TRP A 323 -3.59 -19.37 -1.10
N GLY A 324 -3.68 -20.68 -1.28
CA GLY A 324 -4.95 -21.41 -1.27
C GLY A 324 -5.65 -21.29 0.09
N ARG A 325 -4.93 -21.53 1.19
CA ARG A 325 -5.41 -21.25 2.55
C ARG A 325 -5.81 -19.79 2.73
N ALA A 326 -5.01 -18.85 2.23
CA ALA A 326 -5.32 -17.42 2.35
C ALA A 326 -6.58 -17.03 1.56
N LEU A 327 -6.78 -17.55 0.33
CA LEU A 327 -7.98 -17.28 -0.48
C LEU A 327 -9.27 -17.65 0.24
N ARG A 328 -9.31 -18.78 0.97
CA ARG A 328 -10.50 -19.18 1.76
C ARG A 328 -10.91 -18.13 2.80
N GLN A 329 -9.95 -17.33 3.26
CA GLN A 329 -10.16 -16.28 4.25
C GLN A 329 -10.54 -14.94 3.62
N VAL A 330 -10.38 -14.79 2.29
CA VAL A 330 -10.73 -13.57 1.56
C VAL A 330 -12.21 -13.62 1.17
N ARG A 331 -12.96 -12.60 1.58
CA ARG A 331 -14.40 -12.47 1.31
C ARG A 331 -14.66 -12.56 -0.20
N ASN A 332 -15.65 -13.37 -0.57
CA ASN A 332 -16.11 -13.53 -1.95
C ASN A 332 -15.00 -13.94 -2.93
N VAL A 333 -13.94 -14.59 -2.44
CA VAL A 333 -12.91 -15.18 -3.30
C VAL A 333 -12.95 -16.69 -3.18
N HIS A 334 -12.89 -17.37 -4.32
CA HIS A 334 -12.94 -18.83 -4.37
C HIS A 334 -11.79 -19.37 -5.21
N LEU A 335 -11.13 -20.41 -4.71
CA LEU A 335 -10.17 -21.17 -5.50
C LEU A 335 -10.89 -22.31 -6.22
N ARG A 336 -10.54 -22.51 -7.49
CA ARG A 336 -10.92 -23.66 -8.29
C ARG A 336 -9.70 -24.22 -8.99
N VAL A 337 -9.48 -25.52 -8.89
CA VAL A 337 -8.34 -26.21 -9.51
C VAL A 337 -8.87 -27.15 -10.57
N LEU A 338 -8.43 -26.95 -11.82
CA LEU A 338 -8.79 -27.82 -12.93
C LEU A 338 -8.04 -29.15 -12.81
N SER A 339 -8.75 -30.23 -12.52
CA SER A 339 -8.21 -31.58 -12.52
C SER A 339 -8.25 -32.19 -13.92
N SER A 340 -7.28 -33.05 -14.23
CA SER A 340 -7.29 -33.92 -15.42
C SER A 340 -7.88 -35.31 -15.14
N ALA A 341 -8.28 -35.62 -13.90
CA ALA A 341 -8.89 -36.90 -13.56
C ALA A 341 -9.84 -36.81 -12.36
N ALA A 342 -10.98 -37.47 -12.45
CA ALA A 342 -11.96 -37.60 -11.37
C ALA A 342 -11.43 -38.39 -10.14
N SER A 343 -10.25 -39.01 -10.24
CA SER A 343 -9.67 -39.90 -9.22
C SER A 343 -8.19 -39.63 -8.91
N ALA A 344 -7.61 -38.50 -9.33
CA ALA A 344 -6.24 -38.17 -8.97
C ALA A 344 -6.15 -37.90 -7.45
N PRO A 345 -5.09 -38.38 -6.76
CA PRO A 345 -4.92 -38.08 -5.35
C PRO A 345 -4.86 -36.56 -5.18
N MET A 346 -5.84 -36.03 -4.45
CA MET A 346 -5.91 -34.62 -4.15
C MET A 346 -4.68 -34.22 -3.35
N ALA A 347 -3.87 -33.31 -3.90
CA ALA A 347 -2.70 -32.78 -3.21
C ALA A 347 -3.10 -32.26 -1.82
N ALA A 348 -2.30 -32.60 -0.81
CA ALA A 348 -2.56 -32.20 0.57
C ALA A 348 -2.70 -30.67 0.67
N GLY A 349 -3.72 -30.19 1.38
CA GLY A 349 -3.95 -28.75 1.60
C GLY A 349 -4.94 -28.06 0.65
N LEU A 350 -5.44 -28.76 -0.38
CA LEU A 350 -6.62 -28.34 -1.15
C LEU A 350 -7.87 -29.09 -0.67
N GLU A 351 -9.01 -28.43 -0.58
CA GLU A 351 -10.29 -29.03 -0.13
C GLU A 351 -11.02 -29.69 -1.29
N GLU A 352 -11.80 -30.73 -1.00
CA GLU A 352 -12.58 -31.50 -1.98
C GLU A 352 -13.42 -30.62 -2.92
N GLY A 353 -14.06 -29.57 -2.37
CA GLY A 353 -14.88 -28.63 -3.14
C GLY A 353 -14.12 -27.61 -3.99
N GLU A 354 -12.78 -27.63 -4.01
CA GLU A 354 -11.97 -26.76 -4.88
C GLU A 354 -11.65 -27.42 -6.22
N TRP A 355 -11.70 -28.73 -6.31
CA TRP A 355 -11.37 -29.43 -7.54
C TRP A 355 -12.57 -29.44 -8.48
N ILE A 356 -12.31 -29.12 -9.74
CA ILE A 356 -13.30 -29.21 -10.82
C ILE A 356 -12.76 -30.10 -11.92
N SER A 357 -13.62 -30.97 -12.43
CA SER A 357 -13.27 -31.93 -13.46
C SER A 357 -14.25 -31.83 -14.62
N PRO A 358 -13.78 -31.65 -15.87
CA PRO A 358 -14.65 -31.62 -17.02
C PRO A 358 -15.29 -33.00 -17.30
N PRO A 359 -16.44 -33.04 -17.98
CA PRO A 359 -16.99 -34.29 -18.50
C PRO A 359 -15.99 -34.99 -19.45
N ALA A 360 -16.05 -36.31 -19.53
CA ALA A 360 -15.10 -37.12 -20.32
C ALA A 360 -14.97 -36.67 -21.79
N ALA A 361 -16.06 -36.19 -22.41
CA ALA A 361 -16.04 -35.69 -23.78
C ALA A 361 -15.19 -34.41 -23.94
N VAL A 362 -15.18 -33.54 -22.92
CA VAL A 362 -14.36 -32.32 -22.89
C VAL A 362 -12.93 -32.66 -22.49
N GLU A 363 -12.74 -33.61 -21.57
CA GLU A 363 -11.41 -34.09 -21.19
C GLU A 363 -10.65 -34.68 -22.39
N ALA A 364 -11.35 -35.41 -23.27
CA ALA A 364 -10.77 -35.94 -24.51
C ALA A 364 -10.43 -34.86 -25.58
N GLY A 365 -10.88 -33.63 -25.39
CA GLY A 365 -10.67 -32.51 -26.30
C GLY A 365 -9.28 -31.86 -26.19
N GLU A 366 -9.12 -30.74 -26.89
CA GLU A 366 -7.90 -29.93 -26.86
C GLU A 366 -7.80 -29.13 -25.55
N ASN A 367 -6.61 -28.61 -25.22
CA ASN A 367 -6.38 -27.84 -24.00
C ASN A 367 -7.34 -26.64 -23.86
N ALA A 368 -7.71 -26.01 -24.98
CA ALA A 368 -8.66 -24.91 -24.98
C ALA A 368 -10.07 -25.34 -24.56
N ASP A 369 -10.49 -26.55 -24.92
CA ASP A 369 -11.83 -27.05 -24.59
C ASP A 369 -11.98 -27.23 -23.08
N ARG A 370 -10.93 -27.77 -22.44
CA ARG A 370 -10.87 -27.94 -20.98
C ARG A 370 -10.86 -26.60 -20.25
N LEU A 371 -10.06 -25.63 -20.73
CA LEU A 371 -10.01 -24.30 -20.14
C LEU A 371 -11.35 -23.57 -20.29
N LEU A 372 -11.93 -23.53 -21.48
CA LEU A 372 -13.22 -22.87 -21.74
C LEU A 372 -14.34 -23.48 -20.88
N TRP A 373 -14.35 -24.80 -20.73
CA TRP A 373 -15.27 -25.46 -19.81
C TRP A 373 -15.07 -25.00 -18.36
N ALA A 374 -13.83 -24.94 -17.89
CA ALA A 374 -13.52 -24.52 -16.53
C ALA A 374 -13.89 -23.05 -16.26
N MET A 375 -13.66 -22.17 -17.23
CA MET A 375 -14.07 -20.76 -17.18
C MET A 375 -15.60 -20.66 -17.13
N ARG A 376 -16.31 -21.40 -17.99
CA ARG A 376 -17.78 -21.45 -18.00
C ARG A 376 -18.32 -21.93 -16.64
N HIS A 377 -17.76 -23.01 -16.10
CA HIS A 377 -18.13 -23.53 -14.79
C HIS A 377 -17.95 -22.49 -13.67
N ALA A 378 -16.86 -21.72 -13.68
CA ALA A 378 -16.63 -20.66 -12.70
C ALA A 378 -17.71 -19.56 -12.77
N PHE A 379 -18.09 -19.13 -13.98
CA PHE A 379 -19.14 -18.12 -14.17
C PHE A 379 -20.54 -18.64 -13.89
N ASP A 380 -20.86 -19.88 -14.28
CA ASP A 380 -22.14 -20.54 -13.99
C ASP A 380 -22.34 -20.76 -12.49
N THR A 381 -21.25 -20.94 -11.74
CA THR A 381 -21.28 -21.00 -10.27
C THR A 381 -21.24 -19.62 -9.61
N GLY A 382 -21.43 -18.54 -10.38
CA GLY A 382 -21.70 -17.19 -9.89
C GLY A 382 -20.51 -16.25 -9.84
N ALA A 383 -19.35 -16.59 -10.42
CA ALA A 383 -18.24 -15.64 -10.53
C ALA A 383 -18.67 -14.36 -11.26
N HIS A 384 -18.19 -13.23 -10.80
CA HIS A 384 -18.27 -11.92 -11.46
C HIS A 384 -16.93 -11.61 -12.14
N TRP A 385 -15.84 -11.97 -11.45
CA TRP A 385 -14.48 -11.86 -11.92
C TRP A 385 -13.82 -13.24 -11.94
N LEU A 386 -13.00 -13.49 -12.96
CA LEU A 386 -12.21 -14.70 -13.09
C LEU A 386 -10.73 -14.33 -13.22
N PHE A 387 -9.90 -14.80 -12.31
CA PHE A 387 -8.45 -14.72 -12.44
C PHE A 387 -7.89 -16.09 -12.80
N VAL A 388 -7.29 -16.21 -13.98
CA VAL A 388 -6.74 -17.46 -14.50
C VAL A 388 -5.24 -17.47 -14.26
N ALA A 389 -4.73 -18.55 -13.66
CA ALA A 389 -3.31 -18.70 -13.35
C ALA A 389 -2.86 -20.16 -13.47
N ASN A 390 -1.57 -20.39 -13.73
CA ASN A 390 -0.99 -21.72 -13.65
C ASN A 390 -0.47 -22.04 -12.25
N ASP A 391 -0.24 -23.32 -11.97
CA ASP A 391 0.34 -23.83 -10.73
C ASP A 391 1.79 -23.37 -10.44
N HIS A 392 2.45 -22.67 -11.37
CA HIS A 392 3.75 -22.04 -11.18
C HIS A 392 3.66 -20.50 -11.16
N THR A 393 2.46 -19.95 -11.22
CA THR A 393 2.19 -18.53 -11.04
C THR A 393 2.07 -18.23 -9.54
N PHE A 394 2.72 -17.15 -9.08
CA PHE A 394 2.60 -16.72 -7.70
C PHE A 394 1.52 -15.64 -7.57
N VAL A 395 0.57 -15.83 -6.66
CA VAL A 395 -0.53 -14.91 -6.40
C VAL A 395 -0.49 -14.47 -4.95
N VAL A 396 -0.71 -13.18 -4.71
CA VAL A 396 -1.01 -12.63 -3.38
C VAL A 396 -2.52 -12.37 -3.33
N PRO A 397 -3.32 -13.25 -2.69
CA PRO A 397 -4.78 -13.20 -2.70
C PRO A 397 -5.38 -11.84 -2.34
N GLU A 398 -4.83 -11.19 -1.32
CA GLU A 398 -5.30 -9.91 -0.80
C GLU A 398 -5.06 -8.79 -1.80
N ASN A 399 -3.90 -8.80 -2.47
CA ASN A 399 -3.59 -7.83 -3.52
C ASN A 399 -4.50 -8.00 -4.72
N LEU A 400 -4.74 -9.25 -5.13
CA LEU A 400 -5.64 -9.56 -6.24
C LEU A 400 -7.08 -9.12 -5.93
N ARG A 401 -7.56 -9.37 -4.71
CA ARG A 401 -8.89 -8.89 -4.30
C ARG A 401 -8.96 -7.37 -4.27
N CYS A 402 -7.97 -6.72 -3.66
CA CYS A 402 -7.91 -5.26 -3.60
C CYS A 402 -7.83 -4.62 -4.99
N TYR A 403 -7.14 -5.27 -5.94
CA TYR A 403 -7.11 -4.86 -7.33
C TYR A 403 -8.50 -4.87 -7.96
N VAL A 404 -9.24 -5.97 -7.81
CA VAL A 404 -10.61 -6.09 -8.30
C VAL A 404 -11.55 -5.09 -7.63
N ASP A 405 -11.43 -4.89 -6.31
CA ASP A 405 -12.26 -3.93 -5.56
C ASP A 405 -12.07 -2.48 -6.00
N ARG A 406 -10.84 -2.14 -6.40
CA ARG A 406 -10.46 -0.80 -6.87
C ARG A 406 -10.59 -0.63 -8.36
N LEU A 407 -10.85 -1.71 -9.09
CA LEU A 407 -11.07 -1.64 -10.51
C LEU A 407 -12.28 -0.72 -10.71
N GLN A 408 -12.08 0.43 -11.34
CA GLN A 408 -13.15 1.37 -11.68
C GLN A 408 -13.92 0.88 -12.91
N LYS A 409 -14.12 -0.43 -13.02
CA LYS A 409 -14.84 -1.10 -14.10
C LYS A 409 -15.82 -2.08 -13.51
N SER A 410 -17.05 -2.08 -14.01
CA SER A 410 -18.06 -3.06 -13.70
C SER A 410 -17.70 -4.44 -14.28
N PHE A 411 -18.15 -5.52 -13.65
CA PHE A 411 -18.02 -6.88 -14.19
C PHE A 411 -18.90 -7.12 -15.45
N GLU A 412 -19.83 -6.20 -15.74
CA GLU A 412 -20.60 -6.17 -16.98
C GLU A 412 -19.88 -5.40 -18.10
N GLU A 413 -18.82 -4.65 -17.78
CA GLU A 413 -17.91 -4.10 -18.79
C GLU A 413 -16.94 -5.18 -19.29
N THR A 414 -16.51 -5.04 -20.54
CA THR A 414 -15.57 -5.99 -21.16
C THR A 414 -14.15 -5.73 -20.68
N VAL A 415 -13.74 -6.46 -19.66
CA VAL A 415 -12.38 -6.41 -19.11
C VAL A 415 -11.64 -7.71 -19.41
N TRP A 416 -10.45 -7.56 -19.98
CA TRP A 416 -9.46 -8.60 -20.17
C TRP A 416 -8.07 -8.01 -19.92
N GLN A 417 -7.54 -8.27 -18.72
CA GLN A 417 -6.33 -7.64 -18.20
C GLN A 417 -5.31 -8.69 -17.81
N GLY A 418 -4.06 -8.56 -18.24
CA GLY A 418 -3.00 -9.46 -17.83
C GLY A 418 -1.65 -8.91 -18.26
N HIS A 419 -0.60 -9.69 -18.09
CA HIS A 419 0.67 -9.32 -18.69
C HIS A 419 0.59 -9.52 -20.21
N VAL A 420 0.63 -8.43 -20.99
CA VAL A 420 0.45 -8.49 -22.44
C VAL A 420 1.74 -8.98 -23.06
N LEU A 421 1.64 -10.05 -23.83
CA LEU A 421 2.72 -10.68 -24.58
C LEU A 421 2.42 -10.54 -26.06
N GLN A 422 3.47 -10.41 -26.88
CA GLN A 422 3.34 -10.39 -28.33
C GLN A 422 3.91 -11.66 -28.93
N GLU A 423 3.10 -12.41 -29.68
CA GLU A 423 3.60 -13.48 -30.54
C GLU A 423 4.12 -12.87 -31.86
N GLY A 424 5.21 -13.38 -32.44
CA GLY A 424 5.59 -13.06 -33.82
C GLY A 424 6.31 -11.74 -34.11
N GLY A 425 6.85 -11.04 -33.10
CA GLY A 425 7.82 -9.95 -33.27
C GLY A 425 7.31 -8.73 -34.07
N GLY A 426 6.53 -7.86 -33.43
CA GLY A 426 6.10 -6.57 -33.99
C GLY A 426 4.91 -6.60 -34.95
N ARG A 427 4.55 -7.77 -35.52
CA ARG A 427 3.39 -7.94 -36.41
C ARG A 427 2.39 -9.02 -35.97
N GLY A 428 2.54 -9.60 -34.78
CA GLY A 428 1.64 -10.67 -34.33
C GLY A 428 0.72 -10.29 -33.17
N ILE A 429 0.00 -11.29 -32.70
CA ILE A 429 -1.16 -11.15 -31.83
C ILE A 429 -0.72 -10.80 -30.41
N ASN A 430 -1.32 -9.76 -29.84
CA ASN A 430 -1.20 -9.43 -28.42
C ASN A 430 -2.10 -10.38 -27.61
N PHE A 431 -1.54 -11.05 -26.61
CA PHE A 431 -2.26 -11.99 -25.75
C PHE A 431 -1.80 -11.89 -24.31
N VAL A 432 -2.62 -12.35 -23.37
CA VAL A 432 -2.19 -12.55 -21.98
C VAL A 432 -2.13 -14.04 -21.68
N SER A 433 -1.04 -14.49 -21.05
CA SER A 433 -0.80 -15.91 -20.78
C SER A 433 -1.33 -16.32 -19.41
N GLY A 434 -1.96 -17.49 -19.32
CA GLY A 434 -2.32 -18.10 -18.03
C GLY A 434 -1.09 -18.37 -17.14
N ALA A 435 0.08 -18.63 -17.74
CA ALA A 435 1.33 -18.78 -17.00
C ALA A 435 1.75 -17.49 -16.29
N ALA A 436 1.38 -16.33 -16.85
CA ALA A 436 1.65 -15.02 -16.27
C ALA A 436 0.52 -14.51 -15.36
N GLY A 437 -0.66 -15.14 -15.42
CA GLY A 437 -1.86 -14.70 -14.73
C GLY A 437 -2.62 -13.61 -15.49
N TYR A 438 -3.95 -13.73 -15.58
CA TYR A 438 -4.80 -12.67 -16.13
C TYR A 438 -6.19 -12.63 -15.49
N LEU A 439 -6.76 -11.43 -15.41
CA LEU A 439 -8.11 -11.14 -14.97
C LEU A 439 -9.06 -11.01 -16.17
N MET A 440 -10.26 -11.57 -16.03
CA MET A 440 -11.33 -11.48 -17.00
C MET A 440 -12.66 -11.20 -16.30
N SER A 441 -13.42 -10.26 -16.86
CA SER A 441 -14.80 -9.98 -16.45
C SER A 441 -15.78 -11.05 -16.95
N ARG A 442 -16.94 -11.14 -16.31
CA ARG A 442 -18.07 -11.96 -16.79
C ARG A 442 -18.48 -11.59 -18.21
N SER A 443 -18.57 -10.29 -18.52
CA SER A 443 -18.97 -9.81 -19.84
C SER A 443 -18.00 -10.23 -20.94
N ALA A 444 -16.68 -10.09 -20.70
CA ALA A 444 -15.66 -10.52 -21.65
C ALA A 444 -15.76 -12.03 -21.95
N PHE A 445 -15.94 -12.86 -20.91
CA PHE A 445 -16.08 -14.30 -21.11
C PHE A 445 -17.37 -14.66 -21.85
N ARG A 446 -18.50 -14.04 -21.53
CA ARG A 446 -19.78 -14.31 -22.23
C ARG A 446 -19.68 -14.05 -23.73
N GLN A 447 -19.06 -12.94 -24.12
CA GLN A 447 -18.86 -12.61 -25.53
C GLN A 447 -17.93 -13.61 -26.23
N LEU A 448 -16.82 -13.97 -25.59
CA LEU A 448 -15.92 -15.02 -26.09
C LEU A 448 -16.66 -16.34 -26.28
N ASP A 449 -17.40 -16.76 -25.26
CA ASP A 449 -18.09 -18.04 -25.22
C ASP A 449 -19.18 -18.13 -26.30
N GLN A 450 -19.96 -17.05 -26.45
CA GLN A 450 -20.94 -16.91 -27.52
C GLN A 450 -20.29 -16.97 -28.90
N ALA A 451 -19.20 -16.24 -29.14
CA ALA A 451 -18.50 -16.25 -30.42
C ALA A 451 -17.98 -17.66 -30.80
N ILE A 452 -17.58 -18.45 -29.81
CA ILE A 452 -17.16 -19.84 -30.01
C ILE A 452 -18.35 -20.74 -30.32
N GLN A 453 -19.46 -20.62 -29.57
CA GLN A 453 -20.68 -21.40 -29.80
C GLN A 453 -21.29 -21.13 -31.19
N GLU A 454 -21.28 -19.87 -31.61
CA GLU A 454 -21.75 -19.43 -32.93
C GLU A 454 -20.76 -19.74 -34.06
N LYS A 455 -19.61 -20.37 -33.74
CA LYS A 455 -18.53 -20.68 -34.69
C LYS A 455 -17.95 -19.45 -35.41
N ARG A 456 -18.12 -18.26 -34.83
CA ARG A 456 -17.46 -17.03 -35.28
C ARG A 456 -15.96 -17.05 -34.98
N CYS A 457 -15.57 -17.79 -33.94
CA CYS A 457 -14.17 -18.10 -33.65
C CYS A 457 -14.02 -19.57 -33.26
N SER A 458 -13.23 -20.34 -34.01
CA SER A 458 -12.93 -21.75 -33.70
C SER A 458 -11.45 -22.01 -33.44
N GLY A 459 -10.60 -21.13 -33.96
CA GLY A 459 -9.15 -21.27 -34.02
C GLY A 459 -8.65 -22.47 -34.82
N THR A 460 -7.33 -22.52 -35.01
CA THR A 460 -6.60 -23.64 -35.62
C THR A 460 -6.28 -24.70 -34.56
N LYS A 461 -5.87 -25.91 -34.99
CA LYS A 461 -5.41 -26.95 -34.06
C LYS A 461 -4.28 -26.46 -33.15
N ARG A 462 -3.34 -25.66 -33.69
CA ARG A 462 -2.27 -25.02 -32.91
C ARG A 462 -2.84 -24.08 -31.85
N GLU A 463 -3.74 -23.19 -32.23
CA GLU A 463 -4.36 -22.22 -31.31
C GLU A 463 -5.16 -22.94 -30.21
N ARG A 464 -5.89 -24.01 -30.55
CA ARG A 464 -6.63 -24.81 -29.57
C ARG A 464 -5.73 -25.61 -28.63
N SER A 465 -4.54 -26.00 -29.07
CA SER A 465 -3.53 -26.60 -28.18
C SER A 465 -2.88 -25.60 -27.22
N GLN A 466 -2.99 -24.29 -27.52
CA GLN A 466 -2.41 -23.18 -26.75
C GLN A 466 -3.52 -22.17 -26.37
N PRO A 467 -4.26 -22.41 -25.28
CA PRO A 467 -5.51 -21.69 -25.00
C PRO A 467 -5.40 -20.16 -24.99
N GLY A 468 -4.27 -19.62 -24.51
CA GLY A 468 -4.05 -18.17 -24.50
C GLY A 468 -4.06 -17.53 -25.89
N LEU A 469 -3.56 -18.24 -26.91
CA LEU A 469 -3.57 -17.77 -28.30
C LEU A 469 -4.96 -17.81 -28.91
N LEU A 470 -5.73 -18.88 -28.65
CA LEU A 470 -7.13 -18.96 -29.08
C LEU A 470 -7.94 -17.81 -28.49
N ILE A 471 -7.85 -17.60 -27.17
CA ILE A 471 -8.57 -16.54 -26.46
C ILE A 471 -8.22 -15.18 -27.05
N ALA A 472 -6.94 -14.90 -27.27
CA ALA A 472 -6.49 -13.64 -27.83
C ALA A 472 -6.97 -13.37 -29.24
N LYS A 473 -6.96 -14.39 -30.08
CA LYS A 473 -7.49 -14.30 -31.43
C LYS A 473 -8.99 -14.03 -31.42
N CYS A 474 -9.76 -14.77 -30.61
CA CYS A 474 -11.20 -14.57 -30.54
C CYS A 474 -11.56 -13.19 -29.97
N LEU A 475 -10.93 -12.78 -28.87
CA LEU A 475 -11.18 -11.48 -28.26
C LEU A 475 -10.71 -10.34 -29.17
N GLY A 476 -9.48 -10.37 -29.66
CA GLY A 476 -8.90 -9.31 -30.48
C GLY A 476 -9.50 -9.23 -31.89
N GLU A 477 -9.40 -10.31 -32.67
CA GLU A 477 -9.75 -10.29 -34.10
C GLU A 477 -11.26 -10.44 -34.34
N THR A 478 -11.98 -11.20 -33.51
CA THR A 478 -13.42 -11.47 -33.73
C THR A 478 -14.32 -10.48 -32.99
N LEU A 479 -13.90 -10.02 -31.80
CA LEU A 479 -14.72 -9.21 -30.91
C LEU A 479 -14.19 -7.78 -30.72
N GLY A 480 -12.99 -7.46 -31.22
CA GLY A 480 -12.39 -6.13 -31.09
C GLY A 480 -11.94 -5.78 -29.66
N VAL A 481 -11.80 -6.78 -28.79
CA VAL A 481 -11.37 -6.63 -27.40
C VAL A 481 -9.85 -6.69 -27.33
N VAL A 482 -9.23 -5.58 -26.97
CA VAL A 482 -7.78 -5.46 -26.83
C VAL A 482 -7.37 -5.90 -25.42
N PRO A 483 -6.32 -6.73 -25.26
CA PRO A 483 -5.81 -7.06 -23.94
C PRO A 483 -5.20 -5.81 -23.31
N GLU A 484 -5.60 -5.53 -22.07
CA GLU A 484 -5.04 -4.44 -21.29
C GLU A 484 -3.91 -4.95 -20.41
N GLU A 485 -2.82 -4.19 -20.32
CA GLU A 485 -1.73 -4.52 -19.41
C GLU A 485 -2.22 -4.40 -17.97
N LEU A 486 -2.06 -5.48 -17.20
CA LEU A 486 -2.39 -5.51 -15.80
C LEU A 486 -1.34 -4.70 -15.03
N GLY A 487 -1.60 -3.40 -14.94
CA GLY A 487 -0.64 -2.38 -14.49
C GLY A 487 -0.37 -1.28 -15.52
N GLY A 488 -0.88 -1.38 -16.74
CA GLY A 488 -0.77 -0.37 -17.80
C GLY A 488 -2.13 0.24 -18.14
N GLY A 489 -2.48 1.24 -17.35
CA GLY A 489 -3.61 2.13 -17.51
C GLY A 489 -3.40 3.30 -16.57
N ASP A 490 -2.54 4.23 -16.98
CA ASP A 490 -2.40 5.60 -16.47
C ASP A 490 -2.48 5.83 -14.95
N VAL A 491 -1.56 5.22 -14.23
CA VAL A 491 -0.66 5.84 -13.24
C VAL A 491 0.48 4.84 -13.22
N LEU A 492 1.73 5.23 -13.46
CA LEU A 492 2.95 4.41 -13.32
C LEU A 492 3.75 4.01 -14.60
N ALA A 493 3.96 4.93 -15.53
CA ALA A 493 5.01 4.82 -16.57
C ALA A 493 6.38 5.41 -16.10
N ASP A 494 6.75 5.19 -14.85
CA ASP A 494 8.09 5.45 -14.29
C ASP A 494 8.73 4.08 -13.97
N ALA A 495 10.04 3.93 -14.11
CA ALA A 495 10.75 2.67 -13.89
C ALA A 495 10.64 2.11 -12.44
N SER A 496 9.95 2.84 -11.55
CA SER A 496 9.62 2.51 -10.16
C SER A 496 8.43 1.55 -10.00
N THR A 497 7.84 1.08 -11.10
CA THR A 497 6.49 0.53 -11.07
C THR A 497 6.51 -0.93 -11.46
N GLY A 498 7.09 -1.72 -10.55
CA GLY A 498 6.99 -3.16 -10.63
C GLY A 498 5.54 -3.57 -10.82
N SER A 499 5.30 -4.47 -11.77
CA SER A 499 4.00 -5.12 -11.96
C SER A 499 3.47 -5.59 -10.60
N ARG A 500 2.23 -5.23 -10.27
CA ARG A 500 1.57 -5.66 -9.02
C ARG A 500 1.32 -7.17 -9.00
N LEU A 501 1.40 -7.81 -10.16
CA LEU A 501 1.39 -9.25 -10.34
C LEU A 501 2.67 -9.66 -11.10
N HIS A 502 3.59 -10.30 -10.39
CA HIS A 502 4.81 -10.80 -11.01
C HIS A 502 4.65 -12.30 -11.30
N VAL A 503 5.14 -12.73 -12.47
CA VAL A 503 5.17 -14.15 -12.86
C VAL A 503 6.08 -15.02 -11.97
N TYR A 504 6.81 -14.40 -11.03
CA TYR A 504 7.76 -15.05 -10.14
C TYR A 504 7.46 -14.66 -8.69
N GLY A 505 7.66 -15.62 -7.79
CA GLY A 505 7.60 -15.35 -6.35
C GLY A 505 8.71 -14.39 -5.89
N PRO A 506 8.54 -13.71 -4.74
CA PRO A 506 9.47 -12.68 -4.23
C PRO A 506 10.92 -13.15 -4.12
N VAL A 507 11.16 -14.39 -3.70
CA VAL A 507 12.51 -14.97 -3.58
C VAL A 507 13.22 -15.03 -4.93
N ARG A 508 12.49 -15.40 -5.99
CA ARG A 508 13.04 -15.53 -7.34
C ARG A 508 13.29 -14.17 -7.99
N LEU A 509 12.48 -13.18 -7.63
CA LEU A 509 12.70 -11.78 -7.99
C LEU A 509 13.94 -11.18 -7.33
N ILE A 510 14.07 -11.38 -6.02
CA ILE A 510 15.17 -10.83 -5.22
C ILE A 510 16.49 -11.53 -5.55
N SER A 511 16.47 -12.84 -5.80
CA SER A 511 17.68 -13.60 -6.17
C SER A 511 18.14 -13.40 -7.61
N GLY A 512 17.34 -12.73 -8.45
CA GLY A 512 17.67 -12.53 -9.86
C GLY A 512 17.60 -13.81 -10.70
N ASN A 513 17.09 -14.93 -10.16
CA ASN A 513 16.89 -16.19 -10.88
C ASN A 513 15.68 -16.14 -11.83
N VAL A 514 15.59 -15.09 -12.61
CA VAL A 514 14.53 -14.78 -13.56
C VAL A 514 14.89 -15.41 -14.90
N ASP A 515 13.98 -16.17 -15.53
CA ASP A 515 14.27 -16.88 -16.78
C ASP A 515 14.61 -15.90 -17.92
N ASP A 516 15.48 -16.33 -18.82
CA ASP A 516 15.99 -15.50 -19.92
C ASP A 516 14.90 -15.00 -20.88
N TRP A 517 13.76 -15.69 -20.97
CA TRP A 517 12.64 -15.22 -21.79
C TRP A 517 12.06 -13.91 -21.22
N TRP A 518 11.97 -13.78 -19.89
CA TRP A 518 11.46 -12.58 -19.22
C TRP A 518 12.43 -11.41 -19.33
N ARG A 519 13.74 -11.67 -19.24
CA ARG A 519 14.78 -10.65 -19.39
C ARG A 519 14.79 -10.07 -20.81
N ARG A 520 14.83 -10.95 -21.83
CA ARG A 520 14.80 -10.55 -23.25
C ARG A 520 13.54 -9.78 -23.63
N TYR A 521 12.42 -10.12 -22.99
CA TYR A 521 11.15 -9.44 -23.16
C TYR A 521 11.17 -8.01 -22.57
N ARG A 522 11.66 -7.83 -21.33
CA ARG A 522 11.74 -6.50 -20.67
C ARG A 522 12.68 -5.52 -21.37
N GLU A 523 13.73 -6.02 -22.01
CA GLU A 523 14.74 -5.19 -22.69
C GLU A 523 14.28 -4.70 -24.07
N GLY A 524 13.06 -5.03 -24.50
CA GLY A 524 12.50 -4.55 -25.77
C GLY A 524 13.32 -4.97 -26.98
N ALA A 525 13.95 -6.16 -26.93
CA ALA A 525 14.80 -6.69 -28.00
C ALA A 525 14.00 -6.97 -29.28
N THR A 526 13.75 -5.90 -30.03
CA THR A 526 13.46 -5.87 -31.45
C THR A 526 14.76 -6.19 -32.18
N GLY A 527 15.08 -7.48 -32.30
CA GLY A 527 16.28 -7.92 -33.00
C GLY A 527 16.25 -9.41 -33.20
N GLY A 528 16.08 -9.84 -34.44
CA GLY A 528 15.76 -11.21 -34.81
C GLY A 528 16.80 -12.22 -34.35
N ASP A 529 16.49 -12.95 -33.29
CA ASP A 529 16.92 -14.34 -33.12
C ASP A 529 16.13 -15.05 -32.00
N ALA A 530 14.81 -14.84 -31.98
CA ALA A 530 13.91 -15.67 -31.18
C ALA A 530 13.71 -17.03 -31.85
N ARG A 531 14.72 -17.91 -31.79
CA ARG A 531 14.46 -19.35 -31.98
C ARG A 531 13.53 -19.83 -30.86
N PRO A 532 12.55 -20.70 -31.17
CA PRO A 532 11.67 -21.26 -30.16
C PRO A 532 12.52 -22.16 -29.24
N LEU A 533 12.72 -21.75 -27.99
CA LEU A 533 13.38 -22.62 -27.03
C LEU A 533 12.33 -23.55 -26.42
N ARG A 534 12.38 -24.79 -26.93
CA ARG A 534 11.94 -26.02 -26.27
C ARG A 534 12.68 -26.17 -24.93
N GLY A 535 11.98 -26.67 -23.91
CA GLY A 535 12.56 -27.14 -22.65
C GLY A 535 11.71 -26.75 -21.46
#